data_AF-A0A9R1C6S5-F1
#
_entry.id   AF-A0A9R1C6S5-F1
#
_cell.length_a   1.000
_cell.length_b   1.000
_cell.length_c   1.000
_cell.angle_alpha   90.00
_cell.angle_beta   90.00
_cell.angle_gamma   90.00
#
_symmetry.space_group_name_H-M   'P 1'
#
loop_
_entity.id
_entity.type
_entity.pdbx_description
1 polymer ?
#
loop_
_entity_poly.entity_id
_entity_poly.type
_entity_poly.pdbx_seq_one_letter_code
_entity_poly.pdbx_strand_id
1 'polypeptide(L)'
;MDLLASTSITRGDLECMLFDEAAAPKALPLSLLEDITNGFSDDLEIGRGAFAVVYKARLANSVVAVKRLYNYKQMLEIEFHREVECLMMVKHKNVVRFLGYCAETKGNIGSYDGKFVMADVQQRLLCFECLQHGSLDKYITDPTSGLEWRTRYNIIKGICEGLYYLHQNSILHLDLKPGNILLDEDMMPKITDFGLSRCFEDDQTRVITRNIGGMIGYLAPEYFSNYQVTHKLDIYSLGVIITEMLTGWKGYQAVEEVLEGWTNRILDIEQWEQIQVCTEIALECTNLDPAKRPASMKHIIERLLETEFSTHVIPEVGTSELLLLHQSALCFPFKPNKVVLCPLQLTNNTDKHVAFRLMEKSIKSSFLLLPMYGLVPPNTPYTLIVTTQVNEELPQKYIIDVILHSATLILGDDEHINTLRSQSEIFFQEMGNAVQEVKLKATYTLPGHITTLLSKVTYYYISINMMN
;
A
#
# COMPACT_ATOMS: atom_id res chain seq x y z
N MET A 1 -17.81 13.29 42.01
CA MET A 1 -17.00 14.32 41.32
C MET A 1 -15.86 14.66 42.25
N ASP A 2 -14.81 13.85 42.22
CA ASP A 2 -13.58 14.19 42.95
C ASP A 2 -12.83 15.22 42.11
N LEU A 3 -13.05 16.49 42.43
CA LEU A 3 -12.13 17.58 42.12
C LEU A 3 -10.87 17.37 42.98
N LEU A 4 -10.05 16.38 42.60
CA LEU A 4 -8.69 16.30 43.10
C LEU A 4 -7.95 17.52 42.54
N ALA A 5 -7.37 18.30 43.44
CA ALA A 5 -6.42 19.35 43.10
C ALA A 5 -5.36 18.77 42.16
N SER A 6 -5.46 19.08 40.86
CA SER A 6 -4.46 18.61 39.91
C SER A 6 -3.19 19.40 40.16
N THR A 7 -2.14 18.70 40.58
CA THR A 7 -0.78 19.21 40.38
C THR A 7 -0.65 19.59 38.91
N SER A 8 -0.39 20.87 38.65
CA SER A 8 -0.22 21.39 37.29
C SER A 8 0.81 20.53 36.55
N ILE A 9 0.43 19.98 35.41
CA ILE A 9 1.31 19.15 34.57
C ILE A 9 2.56 19.96 34.24
N THR A 10 3.73 19.34 34.41
CA THR A 10 5.03 19.94 34.17
C THR A 10 5.61 19.49 32.82
N ARG A 11 6.71 20.13 32.39
CA ARG A 11 7.50 19.69 31.24
C ARG A 11 7.98 18.23 31.39
N GLY A 12 8.39 17.85 32.60
CA GLY A 12 8.85 16.49 32.89
C GLY A 12 7.74 15.45 32.78
N ASP A 13 6.52 15.80 33.21
CA ASP A 13 5.36 14.91 33.05
C ASP A 13 5.04 14.66 31.57
N LEU A 14 5.06 15.71 30.74
CA LEU A 14 4.83 15.60 29.30
C LEU A 14 5.91 14.75 28.61
N GLU A 15 7.16 14.87 29.06
CA GLU A 15 8.27 14.05 28.57
C GLU A 15 8.10 12.58 28.97
N CYS A 16 7.72 12.29 30.23
CA CYS A 16 7.36 10.94 30.65
C CYS A 16 6.22 10.35 29.82
N MET A 17 5.21 11.16 29.48
CA MET A 17 4.09 10.73 28.63
C MET A 17 4.50 10.36 27.19
N LEU A 18 5.64 10.82 26.69
CA LEU A 18 6.12 10.37 25.37
C LEU A 18 6.66 8.94 25.42
N PHE A 19 7.32 8.57 26.51
CA PHE A 19 8.01 7.28 26.64
C PHE A 19 7.18 6.20 27.35
N ASP A 20 6.26 6.60 28.23
CA ASP A 20 5.32 5.68 28.86
C ASP A 20 4.17 5.38 27.91
N GLU A 21 4.25 4.24 27.21
CA GLU A 21 3.18 3.83 26.31
C GLU A 21 1.82 3.84 27.00
N ALA A 22 1.71 3.45 28.27
CA ALA A 22 0.47 3.35 29.04
C ALA A 22 -0.15 4.70 29.43
N ALA A 23 0.60 5.81 29.34
CA ALA A 23 0.10 7.12 29.70
C ALA A 23 -1.10 7.55 28.84
N ALA A 24 -2.17 7.98 29.51
CA ALA A 24 -3.36 8.55 28.87
C ALA A 24 -3.17 10.05 28.57
N PRO A 25 -3.80 10.59 27.52
CA PRO A 25 -3.75 12.03 27.24
C PRO A 25 -4.38 12.85 28.38
N LYS A 26 -3.90 14.07 28.59
CA LYS A 26 -4.33 14.92 29.72
C LYS A 26 -4.70 16.34 29.30
N ALA A 27 -5.42 17.05 30.17
CA ALA A 27 -5.59 18.49 30.04
C ALA A 27 -4.27 19.20 30.39
N LEU A 28 -3.71 19.94 29.43
CA LEU A 28 -2.44 20.63 29.52
C LEU A 28 -2.68 22.13 29.81
N PRO A 29 -1.99 22.72 30.81
CA PRO A 29 -2.06 24.16 31.05
C PRO A 29 -1.55 24.95 29.86
N LEU A 30 -2.22 26.05 29.52
CA LEU A 30 -1.78 26.94 28.46
C LEU A 30 -0.40 27.52 28.74
N SER A 31 -0.10 27.83 30.00
CA SER A 31 1.23 28.34 30.41
C SER A 31 2.36 27.37 30.08
N LEU A 32 2.12 26.05 30.19
CA LEU A 32 3.09 25.03 29.79
C LEU A 32 3.31 25.05 28.28
N LEU A 33 2.22 25.08 27.49
CA LEU A 33 2.30 25.10 26.02
C LEU A 33 2.92 26.41 25.50
N GLU A 34 2.62 27.55 26.12
CA GLU A 34 3.25 28.85 25.86
C GLU A 34 4.76 28.78 26.13
N ASP A 35 5.19 28.21 27.26
CA ASP A 35 6.59 28.09 27.64
C ASP A 35 7.39 27.22 26.65
N ILE A 36 6.94 25.99 26.36
CA ILE A 36 7.68 25.06 25.49
C ILE A 36 7.70 25.48 24.02
N THR A 37 6.83 26.40 23.62
CA THR A 37 6.79 26.99 22.26
C THR A 37 7.40 28.40 22.20
N ASN A 38 8.07 28.85 23.27
CA ASN A 38 8.63 30.21 23.36
C ASN A 38 7.60 31.31 22.99
N GLY A 39 6.40 31.21 23.55
CA GLY A 39 5.29 32.12 23.28
C GLY A 39 4.67 31.95 21.89
N PHE A 40 4.67 30.73 21.34
CA PHE A 40 4.25 30.43 19.97
C PHE A 40 5.06 31.20 18.92
N SER A 41 6.39 31.17 19.07
CA SER A 41 7.31 31.83 18.15
C SER A 41 7.20 31.28 16.72
N ASP A 42 7.16 32.18 15.74
CA ASP A 42 7.14 31.82 14.31
C ASP A 42 8.40 31.00 13.90
N ASP A 43 9.52 31.13 14.62
CA ASP A 43 10.75 30.35 14.37
C ASP A 43 10.57 28.85 14.66
N LEU A 44 9.53 28.49 15.42
CA LEU A 44 9.20 27.10 15.76
C LEU A 44 8.04 26.54 14.93
N GLU A 45 7.50 27.31 13.97
CA GLU A 45 6.44 26.83 13.09
C GLU A 45 6.95 25.70 12.17
N ILE A 46 6.21 24.59 12.14
CA ILE A 46 6.48 23.46 11.25
C ILE A 46 5.36 23.18 10.25
N GLY A 47 4.21 23.84 10.42
CA GLY A 47 3.10 23.71 9.49
C GLY A 47 2.00 24.73 9.78
N ARG A 48 1.35 25.18 8.71
CA ARG A 48 0.23 26.12 8.79
C ARG A 48 -0.86 25.71 7.82
N GLY A 49 -2.06 25.55 8.35
CA GLY A 49 -3.26 25.24 7.59
C GLY A 49 -4.27 26.39 7.67
N ALA A 50 -5.44 26.15 7.07
CA ALA A 50 -6.56 27.09 7.10
C ALA A 50 -7.11 27.31 8.52
N PHE A 51 -6.98 26.31 9.39
CA PHE A 51 -7.63 26.29 10.71
C PHE A 51 -6.67 26.29 11.90
N ALA A 52 -5.37 26.04 11.66
CA ALA A 52 -4.39 25.89 12.72
C ALA A 52 -2.96 26.24 12.29
N VAL A 53 -2.11 26.49 13.27
CA VAL A 53 -0.65 26.52 13.14
C VAL A 53 -0.06 25.45 14.04
N VAL A 54 0.97 24.75 13.57
CA VAL A 54 1.65 23.69 14.31
C VAL A 54 3.06 24.15 14.63
N TYR A 55 3.41 24.09 15.92
CA TYR A 55 4.71 24.48 16.44
C TYR A 55 5.49 23.25 16.92
N LYS A 56 6.78 23.23 16.64
CA LYS A 56 7.74 22.26 17.18
C LYS A 56 8.24 22.76 18.54
N ALA A 57 7.85 22.09 19.61
CA ALA A 57 8.24 22.44 20.97
C ALA A 57 9.31 21.47 21.50
N ARG A 58 10.38 22.02 22.07
CA ARG A 58 11.49 21.23 22.62
C ARG A 58 11.28 21.01 24.12
N LEU A 59 11.29 19.75 24.54
CA LEU A 59 11.35 19.34 25.94
C LEU A 59 12.82 19.20 26.37
N ALA A 60 13.17 18.43 27.41
CA ALA A 60 14.58 18.29 27.78
C ALA A 60 15.34 17.45 26.74
N ASN A 61 14.84 16.25 26.40
CA ASN A 61 15.50 15.32 25.48
C ASN A 61 14.64 14.94 24.27
N SER A 62 13.42 15.47 24.17
CA SER A 62 12.45 15.11 23.15
C SER A 62 11.76 16.32 22.56
N VAL A 63 10.92 16.09 21.55
CA VAL A 63 10.21 17.13 20.82
C VAL A 63 8.75 16.74 20.70
N VAL A 64 7.86 17.70 20.89
CA VAL A 64 6.42 17.56 20.69
C VAL A 64 5.93 18.52 19.61
N ALA A 65 4.80 18.17 18.99
CA ALA A 65 4.09 19.05 18.08
C ALA A 65 2.89 19.67 18.80
N VAL A 66 2.78 21.00 18.78
CA VAL A 66 1.68 21.75 19.38
C VAL A 66 0.86 22.39 18.27
N LYS A 67 -0.33 21.84 18.00
CA LYS A 67 -1.30 22.38 17.05
C LYS A 67 -2.19 23.39 17.77
N ARG A 68 -2.12 24.66 17.39
CA ARG A 68 -2.94 25.75 17.91
C ARG A 68 -4.02 26.11 16.89
N LEU A 69 -5.28 25.99 17.28
CA LEU A 69 -6.41 26.39 16.42
C LEU A 69 -6.58 27.91 16.46
N TYR A 70 -7.05 28.49 15.36
CA TYR A 70 -7.35 29.92 15.30
C TYR A 70 -8.67 30.27 16.02
N ASN A 71 -8.77 31.47 16.59
CA ASN A 71 -9.91 31.93 17.39
C ASN A 71 -10.90 32.81 16.63
N TYR A 72 -11.56 32.29 15.58
CA TYR A 72 -12.45 33.14 14.77
C TYR A 72 -13.92 32.71 14.66
N LYS A 73 -14.32 31.48 15.04
CA LYS A 73 -15.72 31.00 14.84
C LYS A 73 -16.18 29.93 15.85
N GLN A 74 -17.47 29.97 16.21
CA GLN A 74 -18.13 28.91 17.01
C GLN A 74 -18.09 27.52 16.36
N MET A 75 -18.04 27.44 15.02
CA MET A 75 -17.93 26.17 14.29
C MET A 75 -16.66 25.38 14.66
N LEU A 76 -15.55 26.08 14.94
CA LEU A 76 -14.28 25.47 15.35
C LEU A 76 -14.36 24.85 16.75
N GLU A 77 -15.28 25.30 17.60
CA GLU A 77 -15.45 24.74 18.94
C GLU A 77 -16.04 23.33 18.87
N ILE A 78 -17.01 23.11 17.98
CA ILE A 78 -17.58 21.77 17.75
C ILE A 78 -16.52 20.85 17.14
N GLU A 79 -15.73 21.35 16.20
CA GLU A 79 -14.64 20.60 15.56
C GLU A 79 -13.55 20.24 16.57
N PHE A 80 -13.14 21.16 17.43
CA PHE A 80 -12.19 20.90 18.51
C PHE A 80 -12.68 19.80 19.46
N HIS A 81 -13.93 19.90 19.95
CA HIS A 81 -14.47 18.90 20.87
C HIS A 81 -14.52 17.51 20.22
N ARG A 82 -14.94 17.43 18.95
CA ARG A 82 -14.96 16.16 18.20
C ARG A 82 -13.56 15.60 17.96
N GLU A 83 -12.60 16.45 17.61
CA GLU A 83 -11.21 16.03 17.42
C GLU A 83 -10.65 15.47 18.73
N VAL A 84 -10.86 16.16 19.86
CA VAL A 84 -10.46 15.67 21.19
C VAL A 84 -11.17 14.37 21.54
N GLU A 85 -12.48 14.26 21.33
CA GLU A 85 -13.26 13.05 21.60
C GLU A 85 -12.68 11.83 20.85
N CYS A 86 -12.42 11.97 19.54
CA CYS A 86 -11.78 10.90 18.76
C CYS A 86 -10.38 10.58 19.32
N LEU A 87 -9.56 11.61 19.54
CA LEU A 87 -8.17 11.46 19.96
C LEU A 87 -8.01 10.85 21.36
N MET A 88 -8.97 11.04 22.25
CA MET A 88 -8.97 10.43 23.58
C MET A 88 -9.22 8.92 23.54
N MET A 89 -9.84 8.40 22.47
CA MET A 89 -10.18 6.98 22.30
C MET A 89 -9.11 6.18 21.56
N VAL A 90 -8.17 6.85 20.89
CA VAL A 90 -7.21 6.18 19.98
C VAL A 90 -5.84 6.01 20.61
N LYS A 91 -5.31 4.80 20.48
CA LYS A 91 -3.92 4.49 20.80
C LYS A 91 -3.46 3.30 19.97
N HIS A 92 -2.69 3.59 18.92
CA HIS A 92 -2.23 2.59 17.97
C HIS A 92 -0.89 3.01 17.37
N LYS A 93 -0.02 2.04 17.05
CA LYS A 93 1.32 2.31 16.48
C LYS A 93 1.28 3.09 15.16
N ASN A 94 0.19 2.96 14.39
CA ASN A 94 -0.05 3.67 13.13
C ASN A 94 -1.02 4.86 13.23
N VAL A 95 -1.22 5.40 14.43
CA VAL A 95 -1.96 6.64 14.67
C VAL A 95 -1.06 7.54 15.51
N VAL A 96 -0.99 8.83 15.19
CA VAL A 96 -0.12 9.76 15.91
C VAL A 96 -0.50 9.80 17.38
N ARG A 97 0.48 9.63 18.26
CA ARG A 97 0.30 9.65 19.71
C ARG A 97 -0.13 11.03 20.17
N PHE A 98 -1.37 11.11 20.65
CA PHE A 98 -1.93 12.28 21.30
C PHE A 98 -1.52 12.34 22.76
N LEU A 99 -0.97 13.48 23.18
CA LEU A 99 -0.48 13.70 24.55
C LEU A 99 -1.47 14.50 25.39
N GLY A 100 -2.28 15.35 24.77
CA GLY A 100 -3.26 16.13 25.50
C GLY A 100 -3.75 17.37 24.78
N TYR A 101 -4.66 18.08 25.44
CA TYR A 101 -5.31 19.27 24.92
C TYR A 101 -5.25 20.43 25.91
N CYS A 102 -5.35 21.64 25.41
CA CYS A 102 -5.67 22.83 26.18
C CYS A 102 -7.01 23.39 25.71
N ALA A 103 -7.92 23.62 26.65
CA ALA A 103 -9.26 24.19 26.43
C ALA A 103 -9.54 25.37 27.38
N GLU A 104 -8.56 26.26 27.55
CA GLU A 104 -8.70 27.43 28.42
C GLU A 104 -9.48 28.57 27.76
N THR A 105 -10.09 29.43 28.55
CA THR A 105 -10.69 30.70 28.10
C THR A 105 -10.10 31.81 28.94
N LYS A 106 -9.41 32.76 28.30
CA LYS A 106 -8.80 33.92 28.96
C LYS A 106 -9.60 35.17 28.60
N GLY A 107 -10.04 35.93 29.60
CA GLY A 107 -10.58 37.27 29.37
C GLY A 107 -9.46 38.22 28.93
N ASN A 108 -9.66 38.93 27.82
CA ASN A 108 -8.71 39.91 27.31
C ASN A 108 -9.40 41.25 27.05
N ILE A 109 -8.71 42.36 27.33
CA ILE A 109 -9.18 43.70 26.99
C ILE A 109 -8.75 43.99 25.54
N GLY A 110 -9.71 44.16 24.65
CA GLY A 110 -9.49 44.58 23.27
C GLY A 110 -10.15 45.92 22.96
N SER A 111 -9.68 46.61 21.92
CA SER A 111 -10.38 47.77 21.37
C SER A 111 -11.34 47.31 20.26
N TYR A 112 -12.63 47.60 20.40
CA TYR A 112 -13.64 47.37 19.38
C TYR A 112 -14.42 48.67 19.17
N ASP A 113 -14.41 49.18 17.94
CA ASP A 113 -15.05 50.46 17.58
C ASP A 113 -14.62 51.62 18.50
N GLY A 114 -13.32 51.68 18.82
CA GLY A 114 -12.73 52.72 19.68
C GLY A 114 -13.04 52.60 21.18
N LYS A 115 -13.71 51.52 21.62
CA LYS A 115 -14.01 51.25 23.04
C LYS A 115 -13.25 50.02 23.54
N PHE A 116 -12.77 50.09 24.78
CA PHE A 116 -12.22 48.92 25.45
C PHE A 116 -13.36 47.97 25.86
N VAL A 117 -13.31 46.74 25.36
CA VAL A 117 -14.25 45.67 25.68
C VAL A 117 -13.49 44.50 26.28
N MET A 118 -14.05 43.91 27.34
CA MET A 118 -13.63 42.59 27.83
C MET A 118 -14.21 41.54 26.88
N ALA A 119 -13.34 40.77 26.24
CA ALA A 119 -13.72 39.67 25.38
C ALA A 119 -13.07 38.38 25.87
N ASP A 120 -13.87 37.32 25.91
CA ASP A 120 -13.35 35.98 26.17
C ASP A 120 -12.61 35.46 24.94
N VAL A 121 -11.34 35.10 25.13
CA VAL A 121 -10.51 34.49 24.10
C VAL A 121 -10.31 33.03 24.46
N GLN A 122 -10.95 32.17 23.69
CA GLN A 122 -10.76 30.72 23.79
C GLN A 122 -9.32 30.37 23.38
N GLN A 123 -8.72 29.37 24.00
CA GLN A 123 -7.40 28.86 23.63
C GLN A 123 -7.56 27.36 23.45
N ARG A 124 -7.46 26.92 22.21
CA ARG A 124 -7.69 25.55 21.77
C ARG A 124 -6.41 25.02 21.16
N LEU A 125 -5.75 24.13 21.88
CA LEU A 125 -4.49 23.54 21.46
C LEU A 125 -4.51 22.03 21.66
N LEU A 126 -3.78 21.33 20.81
CA LEU A 126 -3.58 19.90 20.84
C LEU A 126 -2.08 19.62 20.84
N CYS A 127 -1.63 18.67 21.65
CA CYS A 127 -0.23 18.29 21.77
C CYS A 127 -0.05 16.82 21.38
N PHE A 128 0.95 16.56 20.53
CA PHE A 128 1.24 15.25 19.95
C PHE A 128 2.72 14.93 20.04
N GLU A 129 3.07 13.66 19.84
CA GLU A 129 4.43 13.32 19.43
C GLU A 129 4.84 14.08 18.15
N CYS A 130 6.12 14.41 18.01
CA CYS A 130 6.65 15.03 16.80
C CYS A 130 7.33 13.96 15.93
N LEU A 131 6.99 13.92 14.64
CA LEU A 131 7.51 12.93 13.69
C LEU A 131 8.51 13.58 12.71
N GLN A 132 9.63 12.90 12.50
CA GLN A 132 10.87 13.45 11.95
C GLN A 132 10.80 13.61 10.44
N HIS A 133 10.17 12.66 9.76
CA HIS A 133 10.11 12.63 8.30
C HIS A 133 8.92 13.41 7.74
N GLY A 134 8.05 13.94 8.60
CA GLY A 134 6.90 14.74 8.18
C GLY A 134 5.89 13.92 7.39
N SER A 135 5.19 14.55 6.45
CA SER A 135 4.04 13.98 5.74
C SER A 135 4.43 13.16 4.50
N LEU A 136 3.65 12.12 4.21
CA LEU A 136 3.86 11.17 3.12
C LEU A 136 3.79 11.83 1.72
N ASP A 137 3.02 12.90 1.56
CA ASP A 137 2.90 13.64 0.29
C ASP A 137 4.25 14.14 -0.27
N LYS A 138 5.25 14.33 0.59
CA LYS A 138 6.62 14.72 0.19
C LYS A 138 7.41 13.59 -0.44
N TYR A 139 6.98 12.34 -0.26
CA TYR A 139 7.69 11.14 -0.71
C TYR A 139 6.99 10.45 -1.89
N ILE A 140 5.73 10.80 -2.16
CA ILE A 140 5.00 10.35 -3.35
C ILE A 140 5.59 11.05 -4.56
N THR A 141 6.48 10.32 -5.23
CA THR A 141 7.22 10.73 -6.41
C THR A 141 7.25 9.57 -7.40
N ASP A 142 7.52 9.90 -8.67
CA ASP A 142 7.61 8.93 -9.76
C ASP A 142 8.41 7.69 -9.33
N PRO A 143 8.00 6.46 -9.70
CA PRO A 143 8.59 5.25 -9.18
C PRO A 143 10.10 5.31 -9.32
N THR A 144 10.62 5.81 -10.45
CA THR A 144 12.06 5.86 -10.79
C THR A 144 12.96 6.67 -9.86
N SER A 145 12.41 7.56 -9.02
CA SER A 145 13.18 8.49 -8.17
C SER A 145 12.72 8.56 -6.71
N GLY A 146 11.73 7.76 -6.32
CA GLY A 146 11.13 7.76 -4.98
C GLY A 146 11.51 6.58 -4.09
N LEU A 147 10.66 6.32 -3.08
CA LEU A 147 10.82 5.21 -2.12
C LEU A 147 10.90 3.84 -2.81
N GLU A 148 11.75 2.95 -2.28
CA GLU A 148 11.78 1.54 -2.67
C GLU A 148 10.47 0.84 -2.34
N TRP A 149 10.11 -0.19 -3.13
CA TRP A 149 8.82 -0.88 -3.00
C TRP A 149 8.56 -1.41 -1.58
N ARG A 150 9.55 -2.06 -0.96
CA ARG A 150 9.42 -2.58 0.41
C ARG A 150 8.98 -1.51 1.41
N THR A 151 9.53 -0.30 1.30
CA THR A 151 9.14 0.84 2.14
C THR A 151 7.72 1.29 1.82
N ARG A 152 7.36 1.38 0.52
CA ARG A 152 6.00 1.73 0.09
C ARG A 152 4.96 0.72 0.61
N TYR A 153 5.27 -0.57 0.52
CA TYR A 153 4.41 -1.65 0.99
C TYR A 153 4.21 -1.60 2.51
N ASN A 154 5.28 -1.41 3.29
CA ASN A 154 5.20 -1.22 4.74
C ASN A 154 4.34 0.00 5.12
N ILE A 155 4.45 1.09 4.36
CA ILE A 155 3.60 2.28 4.53
C ILE A 155 2.14 1.94 4.21
N ILE A 156 1.85 1.29 3.08
CA ILE A 156 0.47 0.88 2.73
C ILE A 156 -0.12 0.00 3.83
N LYS A 157 0.62 -1.01 4.28
CA LYS A 157 0.20 -1.92 5.35
C LYS A 157 -0.07 -1.17 6.65
N GLY A 158 0.84 -0.30 7.09
CA GLY A 158 0.66 0.47 8.32
C GLY A 158 -0.54 1.41 8.27
N ILE A 159 -0.83 2.05 7.11
CA ILE A 159 -2.05 2.84 6.93
C ILE A 159 -3.29 1.94 7.06
N CYS A 160 -3.29 0.77 6.43
CA CYS A 160 -4.38 -0.19 6.54
C CYS A 160 -4.63 -0.65 7.99
N GLU A 161 -3.56 -0.96 8.74
CA GLU A 161 -3.64 -1.34 10.15
C GLU A 161 -4.20 -0.20 11.02
N GLY A 162 -3.71 1.03 10.83
CA GLY A 162 -4.20 2.21 11.53
C GLY A 162 -5.68 2.46 11.23
N LEU A 163 -6.08 2.40 9.96
CA LEU A 163 -7.46 2.66 9.56
C LEU A 163 -8.41 1.55 10.01
N TYR A 164 -7.96 0.29 10.00
CA TYR A 164 -8.72 -0.82 10.60
C TYR A 164 -8.97 -0.59 12.09
N TYR A 165 -7.94 -0.18 12.84
CA TYR A 165 -8.08 0.15 14.25
C TYR A 165 -9.10 1.28 14.48
N LEU A 166 -9.06 2.34 13.68
CA LEU A 166 -10.05 3.43 13.77
C LEU A 166 -11.47 2.92 13.54
N HIS A 167 -11.69 2.13 12.47
CA HIS A 167 -13.01 1.59 12.15
C HIS A 167 -13.53 0.60 13.21
N GLN A 168 -12.65 -0.15 13.87
CA GLN A 168 -13.02 -1.02 15.00
C GLN A 168 -13.47 -0.23 16.24
N ASN A 169 -12.96 1.00 16.41
CA ASN A 169 -13.39 1.92 17.47
C ASN A 169 -14.53 2.85 17.02
N SER A 170 -15.21 2.52 15.93
CA SER A 170 -16.32 3.32 15.36
C SER A 170 -15.90 4.75 15.00
N ILE A 171 -14.63 4.97 14.64
CA ILE A 171 -14.10 6.27 14.23
C ILE A 171 -13.90 6.28 12.72
N LEU A 172 -14.54 7.24 12.04
CA LEU A 172 -14.25 7.54 10.63
C LEU A 172 -13.32 8.73 10.53
N HIS A 173 -12.29 8.62 9.69
CA HIS A 173 -11.28 9.67 9.55
C HIS A 173 -11.78 10.86 8.72
N LEU A 174 -12.39 10.58 7.56
CA LEU A 174 -13.05 11.50 6.62
C LEU A 174 -12.17 12.53 5.89
N ASP A 175 -10.90 12.69 6.29
CA ASP A 175 -9.91 13.49 5.54
C ASP A 175 -8.60 12.73 5.32
N LEU A 176 -8.70 11.45 4.97
CA LEU A 176 -7.51 10.62 4.74
C LEU A 176 -6.85 11.05 3.42
N LYS A 177 -5.58 11.47 3.49
CA LYS A 177 -4.76 11.90 2.36
C LYS A 177 -3.29 11.78 2.74
N PRO A 178 -2.34 11.77 1.78
CA PRO A 178 -0.92 11.65 2.10
C PRO A 178 -0.39 12.76 3.02
N GLY A 179 -0.95 13.97 2.94
CA GLY A 179 -0.61 15.07 3.87
C GLY A 179 -0.98 14.81 5.33
N ASN A 180 -1.94 13.89 5.58
CA ASN A 180 -2.41 13.48 6.90
C ASN A 180 -1.86 12.10 7.32
N ILE A 181 -0.86 11.59 6.60
CA ILE A 181 -0.06 10.43 7.01
C ILE A 181 1.34 10.95 7.32
N LEU A 182 1.74 10.92 8.59
CA LEU A 182 3.09 11.29 9.00
C LEU A 182 3.98 10.06 9.09
N LEU A 183 5.29 10.25 8.93
CA LEU A 183 6.30 9.19 8.94
C LEU A 183 7.26 9.38 10.12
N ASP A 184 7.44 8.32 10.91
CA ASP A 184 8.41 8.28 12.01
C ASP A 184 9.84 8.01 11.54
N GLU A 185 10.78 7.87 12.48
CA GLU A 185 12.21 7.64 12.21
C GLU A 185 12.48 6.38 11.36
N ASP A 186 11.60 5.38 11.44
CA ASP A 186 11.71 4.11 10.73
C ASP A 186 10.90 4.10 9.42
N MET A 187 10.41 5.26 8.97
CA MET A 187 9.52 5.42 7.81
C MET A 187 8.18 4.70 7.97
N MET A 188 7.76 4.43 9.20
CA MET A 188 6.45 3.83 9.48
C MET A 188 5.36 4.91 9.53
N PRO A 189 4.17 4.62 8.98
CA PRO A 189 3.10 5.61 8.85
C PRO A 189 2.30 5.75 10.14
N LYS A 190 1.92 7.00 10.43
CA LYS A 190 0.97 7.35 11.50
C LYS A 190 -0.09 8.30 10.97
N ILE A 191 -1.36 7.90 11.07
CA ILE A 191 -2.52 8.69 10.69
C ILE A 191 -2.68 9.87 11.67
N THR A 192 -2.91 11.07 11.15
CA THR A 192 -3.07 12.31 11.92
C THR A 192 -4.22 13.17 11.41
N ASP A 193 -4.50 14.27 12.11
CA ASP A 193 -5.48 15.30 11.77
C ASP A 193 -6.95 14.83 11.80
N PHE A 194 -7.47 14.70 13.02
CA PHE A 194 -8.81 14.20 13.30
C PHE A 194 -9.88 15.29 13.28
N GLY A 195 -9.58 16.50 12.77
CA GLY A 195 -10.49 17.65 12.80
C GLY A 195 -11.82 17.41 12.06
N LEU A 196 -11.82 16.51 11.08
CA LEU A 196 -13.01 16.11 10.32
C LEU A 196 -13.58 14.76 10.77
N SER A 197 -12.89 14.04 11.66
CA SER A 197 -13.25 12.71 12.09
C SER A 197 -14.54 12.68 12.90
N ARG A 198 -15.18 11.51 12.94
CA ARG A 198 -16.45 11.30 13.64
C ARG A 198 -16.44 9.97 14.38
N CYS A 199 -16.75 10.00 15.67
CA CYS A 199 -17.15 8.82 16.43
C CYS A 199 -18.61 8.50 16.11
N PHE A 200 -18.89 7.23 15.86
CA PHE A 200 -20.23 6.69 15.71
C PHE A 200 -20.59 5.95 17.00
N GLU A 201 -21.86 6.01 17.39
CA GLU A 201 -22.39 5.14 18.45
C GLU A 201 -22.41 3.68 17.95
N ASP A 202 -22.35 2.70 18.86
CA ASP A 202 -22.11 1.28 18.54
C ASP A 202 -23.09 0.67 17.52
N ASP A 203 -24.29 1.23 17.34
CA ASP A 203 -25.31 0.80 16.38
C ASP A 203 -25.40 1.68 15.12
N GLN A 204 -24.69 2.79 15.08
CA GLN A 204 -24.70 3.72 13.96
C GLN A 204 -23.70 3.28 12.89
N THR A 205 -24.23 2.86 11.73
CA THR A 205 -23.41 2.52 10.54
C THR A 205 -23.38 3.65 9.51
N ARG A 206 -24.21 4.68 9.70
CA ARG A 206 -24.39 5.79 8.76
C ARG A 206 -24.85 7.06 9.45
N VAL A 207 -24.31 8.19 8.98
CA VAL A 207 -24.81 9.54 9.28
C VAL A 207 -25.09 10.28 7.95
N ILE A 208 -26.09 11.16 7.93
CA ILE A 208 -26.33 12.08 6.79
C ILE A 208 -25.97 13.49 7.25
N THR A 209 -24.97 14.12 6.64
CA THR A 209 -24.59 15.49 6.99
C THR A 209 -23.93 16.23 5.84
N ARG A 210 -24.29 17.50 5.67
CA ARG A 210 -23.71 18.40 4.66
C ARG A 210 -22.42 19.09 5.13
N ASN A 211 -22.00 18.84 6.38
CA ASN A 211 -20.93 19.58 7.06
C ASN A 211 -19.62 18.79 7.12
N ILE A 212 -19.34 17.91 6.16
CA ILE A 212 -18.03 17.27 6.07
C ILE A 212 -17.19 18.05 5.05
N GLY A 213 -16.12 18.65 5.56
CA GLY A 213 -15.00 19.08 4.73
C GLY A 213 -14.18 17.85 4.32
N GLY A 214 -13.29 18.02 3.35
CA GLY A 214 -12.32 17.01 2.93
C GLY A 214 -11.59 17.47 1.68
N MET A 215 -10.45 16.87 1.37
CA MET A 215 -9.67 17.27 0.21
C MET A 215 -10.25 16.72 -1.10
N ILE A 216 -10.52 17.63 -2.05
CA ILE A 216 -10.92 17.29 -3.42
C ILE A 216 -9.84 16.39 -4.04
N GLY A 217 -10.25 15.25 -4.60
CA GLY A 217 -9.37 14.20 -5.12
C GLY A 217 -9.37 12.93 -4.26
N TYR A 218 -9.53 13.06 -2.94
CA TYR A 218 -9.62 11.93 -2.01
C TYR A 218 -11.05 11.66 -1.53
N LEU A 219 -11.96 12.62 -1.70
CA LEU A 219 -13.39 12.44 -1.39
C LEU A 219 -14.07 11.48 -2.36
N ALA A 220 -14.81 10.51 -1.81
CA ALA A 220 -15.61 9.57 -2.59
C ALA A 220 -16.77 10.28 -3.31
N PRO A 221 -17.10 9.90 -4.56
CA PRO A 221 -18.05 10.63 -5.40
C PRO A 221 -19.48 10.65 -4.85
N GLU A 222 -19.91 9.60 -4.14
CA GLU A 222 -21.24 9.53 -3.56
C GLU A 222 -21.50 10.58 -2.48
N TYR A 223 -20.44 11.11 -1.86
CA TYR A 223 -20.53 12.16 -0.85
C TYR A 223 -21.30 13.39 -1.39
N PHE A 224 -21.07 13.76 -2.64
CA PHE A 224 -21.74 14.88 -3.30
C PHE A 224 -23.20 14.59 -3.68
N SER A 225 -23.58 13.32 -3.73
CA SER A 225 -24.90 12.91 -4.24
C SER A 225 -25.95 12.82 -3.14
N ASN A 226 -25.59 12.25 -1.98
CA ASN A 226 -26.55 11.97 -0.91
C ASN A 226 -26.06 12.35 0.50
N TYR A 227 -24.85 12.91 0.63
CA TYR A 227 -24.26 13.33 1.91
C TYR A 227 -24.17 12.20 2.95
N GLN A 228 -24.12 10.95 2.48
CA GLN A 228 -24.06 9.75 3.31
C GLN A 228 -22.62 9.49 3.76
N VAL A 229 -22.44 9.39 5.07
CA VAL A 229 -21.18 9.15 5.74
C VAL A 229 -21.13 7.70 6.20
N THR A 230 -20.18 6.94 5.69
CA THR A 230 -19.93 5.54 6.05
C THR A 230 -18.43 5.27 5.96
N HIS A 231 -17.96 4.15 6.52
CA HIS A 231 -16.56 3.72 6.42
C HIS A 231 -16.07 3.55 4.97
N LYS A 232 -16.99 3.41 4.01
CA LYS A 232 -16.68 3.36 2.57
C LYS A 232 -16.03 4.63 2.03
N LEU A 233 -16.21 5.78 2.69
CA LEU A 233 -15.54 7.04 2.33
C LEU A 233 -14.03 6.98 2.61
N ASP A 234 -13.66 6.45 3.77
CA ASP A 234 -12.24 6.26 4.12
C ASP A 234 -11.60 5.18 3.24
N ILE A 235 -12.33 4.10 2.93
CA ILE A 235 -11.86 3.05 2.01
C ILE A 235 -11.57 3.64 0.63
N TYR A 236 -12.42 4.53 0.12
CA TYR A 236 -12.15 5.21 -1.15
C TYR A 236 -10.87 6.06 -1.08
N SER A 237 -10.74 6.86 -0.02
CA SER A 237 -9.57 7.70 0.21
C SER A 237 -8.28 6.87 0.27
N LEU A 238 -8.32 5.71 0.95
CA LEU A 238 -7.24 4.73 0.99
C LEU A 238 -6.87 4.24 -0.41
N GLY A 239 -7.86 3.88 -1.23
CA GLY A 239 -7.61 3.43 -2.60
C GLY A 239 -6.90 4.47 -3.47
N VAL A 240 -7.24 5.75 -3.31
CA VAL A 240 -6.53 6.86 -3.96
C VAL A 240 -5.08 6.93 -3.47
N ILE A 241 -4.84 6.85 -2.15
CA ILE A 241 -3.48 6.86 -1.59
C ILE A 241 -2.66 5.67 -2.10
N ILE A 242 -3.22 4.45 -2.13
CA ILE A 242 -2.52 3.27 -2.64
C ILE A 242 -2.18 3.46 -4.11
N THR A 243 -3.10 4.02 -4.92
CA THR A 243 -2.84 4.34 -6.32
C THR A 243 -1.66 5.30 -6.45
N GLU A 244 -1.65 6.40 -5.70
CA GLU A 244 -0.55 7.37 -5.71
C GLU A 244 0.77 6.74 -5.23
N MET A 245 0.73 5.83 -4.25
CA MET A 245 1.89 5.08 -3.79
C MET A 245 2.40 4.09 -4.84
N LEU A 246 1.53 3.53 -5.68
CA LEU A 246 1.94 2.63 -6.77
C LEU A 246 2.51 3.43 -7.95
N THR A 247 1.91 4.56 -8.29
CA THR A 247 2.23 5.29 -9.52
C THR A 247 3.23 6.41 -9.33
N GLY A 248 3.31 7.00 -8.13
CA GLY A 248 4.07 8.23 -7.89
C GLY A 248 3.41 9.51 -8.42
N TRP A 249 2.18 9.42 -8.95
CA TRP A 249 1.47 10.54 -9.58
C TRP A 249 0.10 10.75 -8.95
N LYS A 250 -0.31 12.02 -8.84
CA LYS A 250 -1.69 12.38 -8.47
C LYS A 250 -2.64 12.14 -9.64
N GLY A 251 -3.66 11.32 -9.44
CA GLY A 251 -4.71 11.05 -10.42
C GLY A 251 -4.87 9.58 -10.79
N TYR A 252 -5.80 9.31 -11.70
CA TYR A 252 -6.09 7.95 -12.19
C TYR A 252 -5.09 7.53 -13.26
N GLN A 253 -4.53 6.34 -13.13
CA GLN A 253 -3.76 5.65 -14.17
C GLN A 253 -4.33 4.25 -14.39
N ALA A 254 -4.18 3.73 -15.61
CA ALA A 254 -4.62 2.37 -15.89
C ALA A 254 -3.72 1.36 -15.18
N VAL A 255 -4.29 0.24 -14.73
CA VAL A 255 -3.57 -0.85 -14.03
C VAL A 255 -2.34 -1.30 -14.80
N GLU A 256 -2.49 -1.39 -16.12
CA GLU A 256 -1.44 -1.81 -17.04
C GLU A 256 -0.26 -0.82 -17.02
N GLU A 257 -0.53 0.49 -16.92
CA GLU A 257 0.50 1.54 -16.82
C GLU A 257 1.27 1.42 -15.49
N VAL A 258 0.54 1.15 -14.41
CA VAL A 258 1.13 0.96 -13.08
C VAL A 258 2.05 -0.25 -13.07
N LEU A 259 1.58 -1.41 -13.54
CA LEU A 259 2.35 -2.65 -13.56
C LEU A 259 3.57 -2.54 -14.49
N GLU A 260 3.45 -1.87 -15.64
CA GLU A 260 4.56 -1.64 -16.57
C GLU A 260 5.69 -0.79 -15.93
N GLY A 261 5.32 0.21 -15.12
CA GLY A 261 6.28 1.04 -14.38
C GLY A 261 7.14 0.24 -13.39
N TRP A 262 6.58 -0.82 -12.80
CA TRP A 262 7.30 -1.71 -11.87
C TRP A 262 8.03 -2.86 -12.56
N THR A 263 7.56 -3.33 -13.72
CA THR A 263 8.15 -4.49 -14.45
C THR A 263 9.62 -4.29 -14.83
N ASN A 264 10.06 -3.06 -15.07
CA ASN A 264 11.44 -2.75 -15.46
C ASN A 264 12.42 -2.64 -14.27
N ARG A 265 11.93 -2.84 -13.05
CA ARG A 265 12.72 -2.86 -11.82
C ARG A 265 12.93 -4.32 -11.46
N ILE A 266 14.16 -4.74 -11.22
CA ILE A 266 14.43 -6.10 -10.75
C ILE A 266 13.77 -6.22 -9.38
N LEU A 267 12.62 -6.89 -9.32
CA LEU A 267 11.82 -7.16 -8.13
C LEU A 267 11.80 -8.67 -7.89
N ASP A 268 11.85 -9.08 -6.63
CA ASP A 268 11.62 -10.48 -6.26
C ASP A 268 10.12 -10.84 -6.37
N ILE A 269 9.80 -12.13 -6.30
CA ILE A 269 8.45 -12.69 -6.52
C ILE A 269 7.45 -12.12 -5.50
N GLU A 270 7.89 -12.02 -4.25
CA GLU A 270 7.09 -11.52 -3.14
C GLU A 270 6.67 -10.06 -3.42
N GLN A 271 7.61 -9.22 -3.83
CA GLN A 271 7.33 -7.83 -4.17
C GLN A 271 6.39 -7.70 -5.37
N TRP A 272 6.50 -8.57 -6.37
CA TRP A 272 5.60 -8.54 -7.52
C TRP A 272 4.15 -8.91 -7.13
N GLU A 273 3.97 -9.96 -6.32
CA GLU A 273 2.66 -10.35 -5.80
C GLU A 273 2.04 -9.25 -4.93
N GLN A 274 2.85 -8.64 -4.05
CA GLN A 274 2.43 -7.48 -3.25
C GLN A 274 1.94 -6.32 -4.14
N ILE A 275 2.65 -5.99 -5.23
CA ILE A 275 2.24 -4.93 -6.16
C ILE A 275 0.91 -5.26 -6.83
N GLN A 276 0.73 -6.49 -7.29
CA GLN A 276 -0.51 -6.94 -7.92
C GLN A 276 -1.69 -6.81 -6.94
N VAL A 277 -1.56 -7.35 -5.74
CA VAL A 277 -2.61 -7.28 -4.71
C VAL A 277 -2.90 -5.84 -4.30
N CYS A 278 -1.88 -5.00 -4.09
CA CYS A 278 -2.09 -3.58 -3.81
C CYS A 278 -2.83 -2.86 -4.95
N THR A 279 -2.55 -3.21 -6.21
CA THR A 279 -3.20 -2.60 -7.38
C THR A 279 -4.68 -2.99 -7.44
N GLU A 280 -5.01 -4.26 -7.23
CA GLU A 280 -6.40 -4.73 -7.17
C GLU A 280 -7.17 -4.08 -6.01
N ILE A 281 -6.57 -4.03 -4.82
CA ILE A 281 -7.16 -3.34 -3.65
C ILE A 281 -7.44 -1.88 -4.00
N ALA A 282 -6.51 -1.17 -4.63
CA ALA A 282 -6.68 0.24 -5.00
C ALA A 282 -7.87 0.45 -5.95
N LEU A 283 -8.02 -0.40 -6.96
CA LEU A 283 -9.15 -0.37 -7.90
C LEU A 283 -10.49 -0.64 -7.22
N GLU A 284 -10.55 -1.68 -6.40
CA GLU A 284 -11.78 -2.02 -5.69
C GLU A 284 -12.17 -0.91 -4.72
N CYS A 285 -11.21 -0.37 -3.98
CA CYS A 285 -11.42 0.74 -3.06
C CYS A 285 -11.95 2.00 -3.76
N THR A 286 -11.48 2.30 -4.97
CA THR A 286 -11.89 3.48 -5.75
C THR A 286 -13.12 3.25 -6.62
N ASN A 287 -13.81 2.11 -6.47
CA ASN A 287 -15.03 1.83 -7.24
C ASN A 287 -16.10 2.92 -7.01
N LEU A 288 -16.72 3.40 -8.09
CA LEU A 288 -17.76 4.42 -8.04
C LEU A 288 -19.01 3.95 -7.29
N ASP A 289 -19.28 2.64 -7.30
CA ASP A 289 -20.32 2.02 -6.49
C ASP A 289 -19.76 1.60 -5.12
N PRO A 290 -20.16 2.25 -4.01
CA PRO A 290 -19.65 1.93 -2.68
C PRO A 290 -19.90 0.48 -2.25
N ALA A 291 -20.94 -0.16 -2.81
CA ALA A 291 -21.25 -1.56 -2.53
C ALA A 291 -20.21 -2.53 -3.11
N LYS A 292 -19.50 -2.13 -4.17
CA LYS A 292 -18.45 -2.93 -4.82
C LYS A 292 -17.06 -2.74 -4.22
N ARG A 293 -16.89 -1.74 -3.35
CA ARG A 293 -15.65 -1.58 -2.58
C ARG A 293 -15.51 -2.71 -1.54
N PRO A 294 -14.30 -2.97 -1.02
CA PRO A 294 -14.10 -3.93 0.07
C PRO A 294 -15.10 -3.73 1.22
N ALA A 295 -15.60 -4.84 1.76
CA ALA A 295 -16.65 -4.79 2.78
C ALA A 295 -16.17 -4.11 4.08
N SER A 296 -14.90 -4.31 4.43
CA SER A 296 -14.27 -3.76 5.63
C SER A 296 -12.76 -3.68 5.45
N MET A 297 -12.09 -2.93 6.33
CA MET A 297 -10.63 -2.91 6.40
C MET A 297 -10.02 -4.27 6.76
N LYS A 298 -10.75 -5.12 7.50
CA LYS A 298 -10.33 -6.50 7.81
C LYS A 298 -10.07 -7.31 6.53
N HIS A 299 -10.98 -7.22 5.55
CA HIS A 299 -10.83 -7.90 4.27
C HIS A 299 -9.57 -7.44 3.50
N ILE A 300 -9.23 -6.15 3.58
CA ILE A 300 -8.03 -5.59 2.95
C ILE A 300 -6.76 -6.11 3.65
N ILE A 301 -6.74 -6.11 4.99
CA ILE A 301 -5.59 -6.61 5.77
C ILE A 301 -5.34 -8.10 5.50
N GLU A 302 -6.40 -8.92 5.46
CA GLU A 302 -6.27 -10.36 5.18
C GLU A 302 -5.59 -10.61 3.83
N ARG A 303 -6.01 -9.89 2.77
CA ARG A 303 -5.37 -9.97 1.44
C ARG A 303 -3.90 -9.55 1.45
N LEU A 304 -3.54 -8.50 2.20
CA LEU A 304 -2.14 -8.08 2.32
C LEU A 304 -1.31 -9.13 3.08
N LEU A 305 -1.86 -9.73 4.13
CA LEU A 305 -1.17 -10.78 4.89
C LEU A 305 -0.95 -12.05 4.05
N GLU A 306 -1.91 -12.42 3.20
CA GLU A 306 -1.77 -13.56 2.28
C GLU A 306 -0.54 -13.44 1.38
N THR A 307 -0.13 -12.22 0.97
CA THR A 307 1.09 -12.05 0.17
C THR A 307 2.38 -12.19 0.98
N GLU A 308 2.32 -12.03 2.30
CA GLU A 308 3.47 -12.25 3.19
C GLU A 308 3.63 -13.73 3.55
N PHE A 309 2.50 -14.43 3.78
CA PHE A 309 2.48 -15.85 4.12
C PHE A 309 2.62 -16.78 2.91
N SER A 310 2.33 -16.30 1.69
CA SER A 310 2.55 -17.08 0.45
C SER A 310 4.03 -17.39 0.18
N THR A 311 4.96 -16.81 0.94
CA THR A 311 6.39 -17.18 0.90
C THR A 311 6.70 -18.55 1.54
N HIS A 312 5.74 -19.22 2.18
CA HIS A 312 5.84 -20.62 2.61
C HIS A 312 4.58 -21.44 2.29
N VAL A 313 4.20 -21.51 1.01
CA VAL A 313 3.55 -22.75 0.55
C VAL A 313 4.66 -23.79 0.35
N ILE A 314 5.13 -24.40 1.44
CA ILE A 314 5.34 -25.84 1.39
C ILE A 314 3.92 -26.37 1.22
N PRO A 315 3.57 -27.04 0.11
CA PRO A 315 2.25 -27.61 -0.03
C PRO A 315 2.06 -28.60 1.12
N GLU A 316 1.24 -28.23 2.12
CA GLU A 316 0.63 -29.24 2.96
C GLU A 316 -0.22 -30.09 2.02
N VAL A 317 0.27 -31.32 1.81
CA VAL A 317 -0.20 -32.31 0.84
C VAL A 317 0.39 -32.15 -0.57
N GLY A 318 1.66 -32.56 -0.70
CA GLY A 318 2.31 -33.14 -1.87
C GLY A 318 1.84 -32.68 -3.25
N THR A 319 2.44 -31.61 -3.77
CA THR A 319 2.41 -31.39 -5.22
C THR A 319 3.36 -32.39 -5.89
N SER A 320 2.84 -33.17 -6.83
CA SER A 320 3.56 -34.13 -7.66
C SER A 320 4.46 -33.47 -8.72
N GLU A 321 4.89 -32.23 -8.49
CA GLU A 321 5.62 -31.42 -9.45
C GLU A 321 7.13 -31.61 -9.28
N LEU A 322 7.86 -31.85 -10.36
CA LEU A 322 9.29 -32.15 -10.40
C LEU A 322 10.16 -30.88 -10.40
N LEU A 323 9.71 -29.82 -11.09
CA LEU A 323 10.34 -28.50 -11.08
C LEU A 323 9.30 -27.45 -10.73
N LEU A 324 9.59 -26.70 -9.67
CA LEU A 324 8.81 -25.53 -9.29
C LEU A 324 9.24 -24.35 -10.16
N LEU A 325 8.26 -23.76 -10.85
CA LEU A 325 8.42 -22.53 -11.63
C LEU A 325 8.10 -21.33 -10.76
N HIS A 326 9.04 -20.40 -10.70
CA HIS A 326 8.93 -19.18 -9.89
C HIS A 326 8.27 -18.01 -10.63
N GLN A 327 8.05 -18.14 -11.94
CA GLN A 327 7.47 -17.12 -12.81
C GLN A 327 6.34 -17.73 -13.64
N SER A 328 5.22 -17.00 -13.77
CA SER A 328 4.06 -17.42 -14.57
C SER A 328 4.15 -16.97 -16.05
N ALA A 329 5.06 -16.04 -16.37
CA ALA A 329 5.31 -15.55 -17.72
C ALA A 329 6.76 -15.06 -17.90
N LEU A 330 7.24 -15.11 -19.15
CA LEU A 330 8.51 -14.56 -19.60
C LEU A 330 8.27 -13.23 -20.30
N CYS A 331 8.85 -12.14 -19.80
CA CYS A 331 8.67 -10.81 -20.35
C CYS A 331 9.98 -10.31 -20.96
N PHE A 332 9.92 -9.90 -22.24
CA PHE A 332 11.06 -9.38 -22.98
C PHE A 332 10.78 -7.94 -23.42
N PRO A 333 11.54 -6.94 -22.95
CA PRO A 333 11.44 -5.60 -23.52
C PRO A 333 11.87 -5.62 -24.99
N PHE A 334 11.01 -5.15 -25.89
CA PHE A 334 11.32 -5.11 -27.31
C PHE A 334 12.47 -4.14 -27.57
N LYS A 335 13.60 -4.68 -28.05
CA LYS A 335 14.77 -3.92 -28.47
C LYS A 335 15.17 -4.38 -29.87
N PRO A 336 14.91 -3.58 -30.92
CA PRO A 336 15.22 -4.00 -32.29
C PRO A 336 16.72 -4.28 -32.43
N ASN A 337 17.06 -5.37 -33.13
CA ASN A 337 18.42 -5.83 -33.39
C ASN A 337 19.28 -6.09 -32.13
N LYS A 338 18.68 -6.27 -30.96
CA LYS A 338 19.40 -6.62 -29.73
C LYS A 338 18.90 -7.93 -29.16
N VAL A 339 19.85 -8.74 -28.67
CA VAL A 339 19.52 -9.90 -27.85
C VAL A 339 19.05 -9.41 -26.49
N VAL A 340 17.90 -9.92 -26.05
CA VAL A 340 17.33 -9.62 -24.74
C VAL A 340 17.34 -10.90 -23.91
N LEU A 341 17.76 -10.77 -22.66
CA LEU A 341 17.89 -11.88 -21.71
C LEU A 341 16.77 -11.78 -20.69
N CYS A 342 16.07 -12.88 -20.43
CA CYS A 342 15.08 -13.02 -19.38
C CYS A 342 15.45 -14.23 -18.50
N PRO A 343 15.79 -14.04 -17.23
CA PRO A 343 16.10 -15.15 -16.33
C PRO A 343 14.82 -15.87 -15.90
N LEU A 344 14.73 -17.17 -16.15
CA LEU A 344 13.70 -18.08 -15.64
C LEU A 344 14.27 -18.87 -14.47
N GLN A 345 13.65 -18.72 -13.29
CA GLN A 345 14.05 -19.46 -12.09
C GLN A 345 13.25 -20.75 -11.95
N LEU A 346 13.96 -21.85 -11.70
CA LEU A 346 13.43 -23.19 -11.48
C LEU A 346 13.97 -23.71 -10.14
N THR A 347 13.18 -24.46 -9.38
CA THR A 347 13.69 -25.23 -8.23
C THR A 347 13.35 -26.69 -8.41
N ASN A 348 14.37 -27.55 -8.33
CA ASN A 348 14.15 -28.98 -8.21
C ASN A 348 13.84 -29.31 -6.74
N ASN A 349 12.60 -29.69 -6.47
CA ASN A 349 12.09 -30.08 -5.15
C ASN A 349 12.17 -31.61 -4.92
N THR A 350 12.82 -32.35 -5.82
CA THR A 350 12.96 -33.80 -5.75
C THR A 350 14.34 -34.21 -5.26
N ASP A 351 14.44 -35.45 -4.79
CA ASP A 351 15.69 -36.11 -4.41
C ASP A 351 16.49 -36.66 -5.60
N LYS A 352 15.98 -36.48 -6.83
CA LYS A 352 16.58 -36.95 -8.08
C LYS A 352 17.02 -35.78 -8.95
N HIS A 353 17.85 -36.06 -9.95
CA HIS A 353 18.11 -35.06 -10.98
C HIS A 353 16.85 -34.92 -11.84
N VAL A 354 16.53 -33.69 -12.23
CA VAL A 354 15.40 -33.46 -13.13
C VAL A 354 15.92 -32.87 -14.43
N ALA A 355 15.69 -33.60 -15.52
CA ALA A 355 15.91 -33.09 -16.87
C ALA A 355 14.74 -32.20 -17.26
N PHE A 356 15.01 -31.10 -17.94
CA PHE A 356 13.96 -30.25 -18.49
C PHE A 356 14.20 -29.88 -19.95
N ARG A 357 13.11 -29.55 -20.64
CA ARG A 357 13.13 -28.95 -21.96
C ARG A 357 12.05 -27.89 -22.06
N LEU A 358 12.43 -26.70 -22.48
CA LEU A 358 11.55 -25.59 -22.80
C LEU A 358 11.31 -25.57 -24.31
N MET A 359 10.04 -25.59 -24.71
CA MET A 359 9.60 -25.65 -26.09
C MET A 359 8.54 -24.61 -26.39
N GLU A 360 8.28 -24.39 -27.67
CA GLU A 360 7.18 -23.56 -28.13
C GLU A 360 6.17 -24.38 -28.93
N LYS A 361 4.88 -24.07 -28.77
CA LYS A 361 3.79 -24.77 -29.47
C LYS A 361 3.49 -24.23 -30.89
N SER A 362 4.10 -23.12 -31.27
CA SER A 362 3.86 -22.41 -32.54
C SER A 362 4.57 -23.08 -33.72
N ILE A 363 3.87 -23.17 -34.86
CA ILE A 363 4.41 -23.70 -36.14
C ILE A 363 5.20 -22.62 -36.90
N LYS A 364 5.07 -21.34 -36.54
CA LYS A 364 5.81 -20.21 -37.18
C LYS A 364 7.04 -19.82 -36.39
N SER A 365 8.06 -19.31 -37.11
CA SER A 365 9.28 -18.70 -36.56
C SER A 365 8.95 -17.80 -35.38
N SER A 366 9.59 -18.06 -34.25
CA SER A 366 9.39 -17.30 -33.04
C SER A 366 10.54 -16.36 -32.76
N PHE A 367 10.34 -15.51 -31.77
CA PHE A 367 11.36 -14.60 -31.31
C PHE A 367 12.26 -15.18 -30.22
N LEU A 368 11.90 -16.34 -29.67
CA LEU A 368 12.68 -17.02 -28.65
C LEU A 368 13.72 -17.91 -29.31
N LEU A 369 14.90 -17.98 -28.72
CA LEU A 369 15.90 -18.98 -29.08
C LEU A 369 15.60 -20.28 -28.32
N LEU A 370 14.57 -21.00 -28.79
CA LEU A 370 14.11 -22.31 -28.28
C LEU A 370 14.34 -23.41 -29.33
N PRO A 371 14.40 -24.69 -28.93
CA PRO A 371 14.26 -25.21 -27.57
C PRO A 371 15.51 -25.02 -26.70
N MET A 372 15.32 -24.93 -25.39
CA MET A 372 16.39 -24.99 -24.38
C MET A 372 16.21 -26.24 -23.53
N TYR A 373 17.30 -26.88 -23.09
CA TYR A 373 17.23 -28.05 -22.21
C TYR A 373 18.38 -28.05 -21.21
N GLY A 374 18.21 -28.78 -20.10
CA GLY A 374 19.22 -28.85 -19.05
C GLY A 374 18.89 -29.88 -17.99
N LEU A 375 19.79 -29.98 -17.00
CA LEU A 375 19.66 -30.85 -15.83
C LEU A 375 19.74 -29.99 -14.57
N VAL A 376 18.78 -30.16 -13.68
CA VAL A 376 18.75 -29.50 -12.37
C VAL A 376 19.09 -30.52 -11.28
N PRO A 377 20.16 -30.32 -10.50
CA PRO A 377 20.49 -31.19 -9.37
C PRO A 377 19.40 -31.24 -8.29
N PRO A 378 19.32 -32.33 -7.51
CA PRO A 378 18.35 -32.48 -6.42
C PRO A 378 18.40 -31.30 -5.45
N ASN A 379 17.25 -30.80 -5.02
CA ASN A 379 17.13 -29.75 -3.99
C ASN A 379 17.94 -28.47 -4.29
N THR A 380 18.09 -28.09 -5.57
CA THR A 380 18.82 -26.89 -5.96
C THR A 380 17.96 -25.91 -6.75
N PRO A 381 18.16 -24.59 -6.55
CA PRO A 381 17.66 -23.58 -7.48
C PRO A 381 18.51 -23.56 -8.75
N TYR A 382 17.88 -23.24 -9.87
CA TYR A 382 18.50 -23.18 -11.19
C TYR A 382 17.96 -22.00 -12.00
N THR A 383 18.88 -21.16 -12.48
CA THR A 383 18.55 -20.02 -13.33
C THR A 383 18.81 -20.36 -14.80
N LEU A 384 17.75 -20.40 -15.59
CA LEU A 384 17.82 -20.53 -17.04
C LEU A 384 17.75 -19.13 -17.67
N ILE A 385 18.74 -18.75 -18.48
CA ILE A 385 18.70 -17.48 -19.22
C ILE A 385 18.01 -17.71 -20.57
N VAL A 386 16.74 -17.33 -20.66
CA VAL A 386 16.00 -17.39 -21.92
C VAL A 386 16.35 -16.16 -22.75
N THR A 387 16.70 -16.37 -24.01
CA THR A 387 17.17 -15.29 -24.90
C THR A 387 16.26 -15.12 -26.09
N THR A 388 16.17 -13.89 -26.57
CA THR A 388 15.39 -13.58 -27.77
C THR A 388 16.20 -12.88 -28.84
N GLN A 389 15.71 -12.97 -30.09
CA GLN A 389 16.24 -12.22 -31.22
C GLN A 389 15.09 -11.78 -32.13
N VAL A 390 14.92 -10.47 -32.33
CA VAL A 390 14.01 -9.92 -33.35
C VAL A 390 14.79 -9.10 -34.34
N ASN A 391 14.46 -9.30 -35.61
CA ASN A 391 14.91 -8.45 -36.70
C ASN A 391 14.11 -7.12 -36.72
N GLU A 392 14.51 -6.16 -37.55
CA GLU A 392 14.01 -4.77 -37.56
C GLU A 392 12.48 -4.60 -37.70
N GLU A 393 11.74 -5.63 -38.13
CA GLU A 393 10.29 -5.58 -38.23
C GLU A 393 9.61 -5.92 -36.90
N LEU A 394 8.59 -5.12 -36.53
CA LEU A 394 7.71 -5.39 -35.39
C LEU A 394 7.23 -6.85 -35.42
N PRO A 395 7.41 -7.62 -34.33
CA PRO A 395 7.08 -9.04 -34.34
C PRO A 395 5.57 -9.19 -34.59
N GLN A 396 5.19 -9.96 -35.62
CA GLN A 396 3.78 -10.25 -35.95
C GLN A 396 3.05 -10.97 -34.80
N LYS A 397 3.80 -11.55 -33.85
CA LYS A 397 3.29 -12.31 -32.73
C LYS A 397 3.95 -11.83 -31.44
N TYR A 398 3.13 -11.27 -30.55
CA TYR A 398 3.58 -10.71 -29.29
C TYR A 398 3.56 -11.70 -28.15
N ILE A 399 2.68 -12.71 -28.18
CA ILE A 399 2.52 -13.69 -27.11
C ILE A 399 2.73 -15.09 -27.68
N ILE A 400 3.50 -15.90 -26.97
CA ILE A 400 3.82 -17.28 -27.32
C ILE A 400 3.54 -18.19 -26.13
N ASP A 401 2.87 -19.31 -26.39
CA ASP A 401 2.78 -20.39 -25.42
C ASP A 401 4.08 -21.19 -25.43
N VAL A 402 4.75 -21.14 -24.29
CA VAL A 402 5.97 -21.88 -23.99
C VAL A 402 5.60 -23.06 -23.10
N ILE A 403 6.18 -24.21 -23.36
CA ILE A 403 5.91 -25.46 -22.66
C ILE A 403 7.20 -25.93 -22.00
N LEU A 404 7.19 -26.08 -20.68
CA LEU A 404 8.24 -26.74 -19.92
C LEU A 404 7.87 -28.22 -19.75
N HIS A 405 8.67 -29.10 -20.33
CA HIS A 405 8.67 -30.52 -20.01
C HIS A 405 9.73 -30.80 -18.97
N SER A 406 9.42 -31.62 -17.96
CA SER A 406 10.40 -32.08 -16.99
C SER A 406 10.23 -33.58 -16.69
N ALA A 407 11.34 -34.27 -16.43
CA ALA A 407 11.35 -35.70 -16.15
C ALA A 407 12.48 -36.06 -15.16
N THR A 408 12.20 -36.97 -14.23
CA THR A 408 13.24 -37.44 -13.29
C THR A 408 14.26 -38.33 -13.98
N LEU A 409 15.53 -38.19 -13.59
CA LEU A 409 16.66 -38.96 -14.07
C LEU A 409 17.42 -39.56 -12.88
N ILE A 410 17.78 -40.85 -12.98
CA ILE A 410 18.72 -41.51 -12.07
C ILE A 410 20.10 -41.43 -12.72
N LEU A 411 21.05 -40.76 -12.06
CA LEU A 411 22.43 -40.68 -12.55
C LEU A 411 23.11 -42.05 -12.46
N GLY A 412 23.78 -42.45 -13.55
CA GLY A 412 24.46 -43.75 -13.68
C GLY A 412 24.34 -44.38 -15.08
N ASP A 413 23.50 -43.79 -15.94
CA ASP A 413 23.30 -44.23 -17.32
C ASP A 413 23.74 -43.14 -18.30
N ASP A 414 25.01 -43.22 -18.73
CA ASP A 414 25.62 -42.26 -19.66
C ASP A 414 24.84 -42.17 -20.97
N GLU A 415 24.12 -43.24 -21.35
CA GLU A 415 23.27 -43.28 -22.54
C GLU A 415 22.16 -42.24 -22.47
N HIS A 416 21.42 -42.17 -21.36
CA HIS A 416 20.33 -41.20 -21.18
C HIS A 416 20.81 -39.74 -21.14
N ILE A 417 21.97 -39.46 -20.54
CA ILE A 417 22.57 -38.11 -20.52
C ILE A 417 23.02 -37.72 -21.93
N ASN A 418 23.63 -38.66 -22.65
CA ASN A 418 24.06 -38.43 -24.04
C ASN A 418 22.86 -38.24 -24.97
N THR A 419 21.77 -38.99 -24.78
CA THR A 419 20.51 -38.80 -25.52
C THR A 419 19.86 -37.46 -25.19
N LEU A 420 19.83 -37.02 -23.93
CA LEU A 420 19.35 -35.67 -23.59
C LEU A 420 20.16 -34.57 -24.30
N ARG A 421 21.50 -34.72 -24.35
CA ARG A 421 22.40 -33.73 -24.97
C ARG A 421 22.39 -33.75 -26.50
N SER A 422 22.22 -34.91 -27.12
CA SER A 422 22.30 -35.07 -28.58
C SER A 422 20.93 -35.11 -29.26
N GLN A 423 19.90 -35.61 -28.58
CA GLN A 423 18.58 -35.92 -29.11
C GLN A 423 17.48 -35.71 -28.04
N SER A 424 17.41 -34.50 -27.47
CA SER A 424 16.45 -34.18 -26.39
C SER A 424 14.98 -34.49 -26.75
N GLU A 425 14.60 -34.42 -28.02
CA GLU A 425 13.24 -34.76 -28.45
C GLU A 425 12.91 -36.23 -28.29
N ILE A 426 13.83 -37.12 -28.69
CA ILE A 426 13.69 -38.56 -28.52
C ILE A 426 13.67 -38.90 -27.02
N PHE A 427 14.56 -38.29 -26.24
CA PHE A 427 14.60 -38.46 -24.78
C PHE A 427 13.23 -38.21 -24.12
N PHE A 428 12.60 -37.06 -24.39
CA PHE A 428 11.30 -36.73 -23.78
C PHE A 428 10.12 -37.51 -24.38
N GLN A 429 10.25 -38.07 -25.59
CA GLN A 429 9.25 -38.98 -26.16
C GLN A 429 9.32 -40.38 -25.52
N GLU A 430 10.52 -40.92 -25.32
CA GLU A 430 10.74 -42.22 -24.67
C GLU A 430 10.31 -42.21 -23.20
N MET A 431 10.54 -41.09 -22.51
CA MET A 431 10.09 -40.87 -21.14
C MET A 431 8.57 -40.64 -21.01
N GLY A 432 7.81 -40.71 -22.11
CA GLY A 432 6.48 -40.13 -22.32
C GLY A 432 5.49 -40.10 -21.14
N ASN A 433 5.33 -41.18 -20.38
CA ASN A 433 4.37 -41.24 -19.26
C ASN A 433 4.89 -40.65 -17.93
N ALA A 434 6.16 -40.26 -17.86
CA ALA A 434 6.82 -39.72 -16.67
C ALA A 434 7.17 -38.21 -16.80
N VAL A 435 6.70 -37.56 -17.88
CA VAL A 435 6.99 -36.15 -18.16
C VAL A 435 5.89 -35.26 -17.58
N GLN A 436 6.27 -34.31 -16.73
CA GLN A 436 5.40 -33.23 -16.29
C GLN A 436 5.45 -32.08 -17.32
N GLU A 437 4.27 -31.61 -17.75
CA GLU A 437 4.11 -30.47 -18.64
C GLU A 437 3.60 -29.23 -17.87
N VAL A 438 4.30 -28.10 -17.99
CA VAL A 438 3.84 -26.81 -17.47
C VAL A 438 3.81 -25.78 -18.58
N LYS A 439 2.75 -24.98 -18.65
CA LYS A 439 2.58 -23.93 -19.67
C LYS A 439 2.92 -22.56 -19.12
N LEU A 440 3.70 -21.82 -19.89
CA LEU A 440 4.16 -20.47 -19.63
C LEU A 440 3.79 -19.58 -20.82
N LYS A 441 3.58 -18.30 -20.57
CA LYS A 441 3.42 -17.31 -21.65
C LYS A 441 4.69 -16.50 -21.80
N ALA A 442 5.19 -16.33 -23.01
CA ALA A 442 6.28 -15.43 -23.32
C ALA A 442 5.78 -14.24 -24.13
N THR A 443 6.17 -13.01 -23.78
CA THR A 443 5.71 -11.81 -24.46
C THR A 443 6.79 -10.75 -24.71
N TYR A 444 6.68 -10.03 -25.83
CA TYR A 444 7.35 -8.73 -26.00
C TYR A 444 6.56 -7.60 -25.37
N THR A 445 7.26 -6.63 -24.78
CA THR A 445 6.70 -5.34 -24.35
C THR A 445 7.29 -4.21 -25.21
N LEU A 446 6.43 -3.46 -25.90
CA LEU A 446 6.86 -2.33 -26.74
C LEU A 446 7.04 -1.07 -25.89
N PRO A 447 8.07 -0.23 -26.13
CA PRO A 447 8.12 1.10 -25.53
C PRO A 447 7.01 1.96 -26.16
N GLY A 448 5.89 2.15 -25.46
CA GLY A 448 4.85 3.14 -25.81
C GLY A 448 3.54 2.62 -26.44
N HIS A 449 3.24 1.32 -26.42
CA HIS A 449 1.92 0.80 -26.81
C HIS A 449 1.16 0.21 -25.61
N ILE A 450 0.53 1.09 -24.83
CA ILE A 450 -0.41 0.71 -23.76
C ILE A 450 -1.86 0.63 -24.26
N THR A 451 -2.16 1.09 -25.46
CA THR A 451 -3.55 1.12 -25.96
C THR A 451 -3.76 0.13 -27.10
N THR A 452 -4.85 -0.65 -26.97
CA THR A 452 -5.47 -1.61 -27.92
C THR A 452 -4.94 -3.04 -28.03
N LEU A 453 -5.07 -3.84 -26.95
CA LEU A 453 -5.24 -5.30 -27.10
C LEU A 453 -6.15 -6.01 -26.08
N LEU A 454 -7.03 -5.28 -25.37
CA LEU A 454 -8.06 -5.89 -24.50
C LEU A 454 -9.51 -5.57 -24.89
N SER A 455 -9.76 -4.87 -26.00
CA SER A 455 -11.11 -4.78 -26.57
C SER A 455 -11.38 -5.94 -27.53
N LYS A 456 -11.68 -7.13 -26.99
CA LYS A 456 -12.48 -8.25 -27.54
C LYS A 456 -12.00 -9.59 -26.94
N VAL A 457 -12.41 -9.87 -25.71
CA VAL A 457 -12.69 -11.25 -25.32
C VAL A 457 -14.20 -11.34 -25.17
N THR A 458 -14.84 -11.88 -26.19
CA THR A 458 -16.25 -12.26 -26.16
C THR A 458 -16.38 -13.44 -25.20
N TYR A 459 -17.14 -13.27 -24.11
CA TYR A 459 -17.54 -14.39 -23.26
C TYR A 459 -18.45 -15.33 -24.06
N TYR A 460 -18.01 -16.56 -24.30
CA TYR A 460 -18.91 -17.65 -24.69
C TYR A 460 -19.40 -18.35 -23.43
N TYR A 461 -20.66 -18.10 -23.05
CA TYR A 461 -21.40 -18.95 -22.13
C TYR A 461 -21.77 -20.24 -22.86
N ILE A 462 -21.22 -21.38 -22.43
CA ILE A 462 -21.76 -22.70 -22.79
C ILE A 462 -22.68 -23.13 -21.65
N SER A 463 -23.99 -23.00 -21.86
CA SER A 463 -25.00 -23.69 -21.06
C SER A 463 -24.96 -25.18 -21.40
N ILE A 464 -24.65 -26.02 -20.41
CA ILE A 464 -24.83 -27.47 -20.51
C ILE A 464 -26.24 -27.77 -20.02
N ASN A 465 -27.15 -28.08 -20.95
CA ASN A 465 -28.41 -28.75 -20.64
C ASN A 465 -28.10 -30.22 -20.30
N MET A 466 -28.42 -30.64 -19.08
CA MET A 466 -28.57 -32.06 -18.78
C MET A 466 -30.02 -32.46 -19.05
N MET A 467 -30.23 -33.34 -20.03
CA MET A 467 -31.37 -34.24 -20.10
C MET A 467 -30.83 -35.67 -20.12
N ASN A 468 -31.08 -36.38 -19.02
CA ASN A 468 -31.89 -37.60 -19.01
C ASN A 468 -32.55 -37.71 -17.64
#